data_AF-A0A2A4KAP7-F1
#
_entry.id   AF-A0A2A4KAP7-F1
#
_cell.length_a   1.000
_cell.length_b   1.000
_cell.length_c   1.000
_cell.angle_alpha   90.00
_cell.angle_beta   90.00
_cell.angle_gamma   90.00
#
_symmetry.space_group_name_H-M   'P 1'
#
loop_
_entity.id
_entity.type
_entity.pdbx_description
1 polymer ?
#
loop_
_entity_poly.entity_id
_entity_poly.type
_entity_poly.pdbx_seq_one_letter_code
_entity_poly.pdbx_strand_id
1 'polypeptide(L)'
;MWTIDECAKYYLCLDGEVFEFHCSPGLMFDVNRQLCDMQQNVHNCDLTTETRIPKPLLDMADCANDTHIGCANGNCIPAEYFCDGSIDCTDASDEGWCDVNYDPNAAEPCDPAMCVLPDCFCSKQGNVIPGNLVPSQTPQMITLTFDGAVNHENWDAYTKHIFNSERKNPNGCPIKGTFFVSHPYTNYRHVQKLWNDGHEIAVNSITRRGPEDWWSKNATVEDWFDEMVGEANMINRFSRVHMEDFRGMRVPFLSVGWNRQFLMMQEFGFVYDATVVAPMADPPFWPYTLDYKMPHQCTGNNQYCPTRSYAGIWEMVINPLSNGDHTCATLEYCPSNLTGEDVYNILVNNFKRHYLKNRAPYGIHLSSTWFKNNEYLLAFKKFLTELLKVPDVYFVTYKELIEWIKRPTPAIQLKKFQPWQCKERHFEESEIACLKPNTCKLSSKVLEHDKYMITCTECPKSYPWIRNEFGFD
;
A
#
# COMPACT_ATOMS: atom_id res chain seq x y z
N MET A 1 -25.38 5.59 27.87
CA MET A 1 -24.73 6.74 27.23
C MET A 1 -23.61 7.16 28.17
N TRP A 2 -22.37 6.88 27.77
CA TRP A 2 -21.18 7.24 28.52
C TRP A 2 -21.00 8.76 28.49
N THR A 3 -20.60 9.34 29.60
CA THR A 3 -20.30 10.78 29.70
C THR A 3 -18.94 11.09 29.07
N ILE A 4 -18.71 12.37 28.74
CA ILE A 4 -17.43 12.82 28.17
C ILE A 4 -16.28 12.50 29.12
N ASP A 5 -16.48 12.67 30.43
CA ASP A 5 -15.49 12.34 31.47
C ASP A 5 -15.19 10.83 31.53
N GLU A 6 -16.20 9.98 31.35
CA GLU A 6 -16.00 8.54 31.31
C GLU A 6 -15.25 8.11 30.04
N CYS A 7 -15.56 8.71 28.89
CA CYS A 7 -14.86 8.43 27.63
C CYS A 7 -13.45 9.06 27.55
N ALA A 8 -13.09 9.97 28.44
CA ALA A 8 -11.73 10.51 28.56
C ALA A 8 -10.81 9.62 29.41
N LYS A 9 -11.38 8.63 30.10
CA LYS A 9 -10.69 7.76 31.04
C LYS A 9 -10.03 6.57 30.34
N TYR A 10 -8.81 6.22 30.73
CA TYR A 10 -8.12 5.02 30.25
C TYR A 10 -7.22 4.41 31.32
N TYR A 11 -6.77 3.18 31.08
CA TYR A 11 -5.90 2.45 32.00
C TYR A 11 -4.61 2.03 31.31
N LEU A 12 -3.50 2.11 32.04
CA LEU A 12 -2.19 1.64 31.60
C LEU A 12 -1.71 0.55 32.56
N CYS A 13 -1.31 -0.60 32.01
CA CYS A 13 -0.72 -1.68 32.79
C CYS A 13 0.81 -1.55 32.77
N LEU A 14 1.43 -1.37 33.94
CA LEU A 14 2.88 -1.31 34.12
C LEU A 14 3.28 -2.35 35.17
N ASP A 15 4.16 -3.28 34.80
CA ASP A 15 4.65 -4.36 35.68
C ASP A 15 3.53 -5.17 36.36
N GLY A 16 2.38 -5.32 35.70
CA GLY A 16 1.21 -6.04 36.20
C GLY A 16 0.31 -5.23 37.14
N GLU A 17 0.64 -3.96 37.39
CA GLU A 17 -0.22 -3.02 38.11
C GLU A 17 -0.98 -2.12 37.13
N VAL A 18 -2.26 -1.87 37.40
CA VAL A 18 -3.15 -1.08 36.53
C VAL A 18 -3.27 0.34 37.08
N PHE A 19 -2.87 1.31 36.27
CA PHE A 19 -2.92 2.73 36.59
C PHE A 19 -4.02 3.42 35.78
N GLU A 20 -4.80 4.27 36.44
CA GLU A 20 -5.85 5.06 35.82
C GLU A 20 -5.30 6.42 35.34
N PHE A 21 -5.67 6.80 34.12
CA PHE A 21 -5.33 8.07 33.52
C PHE A 21 -6.54 8.72 32.85
N HIS A 22 -6.42 10.01 32.56
CA HIS A 22 -7.40 10.80 31.85
C HIS A 22 -6.74 11.55 30.69
N CYS A 23 -7.44 11.61 29.57
CA CYS A 23 -7.08 12.44 28.44
C CYS A 23 -7.14 13.94 28.81
N SER A 24 -6.38 14.76 28.08
CA SER A 24 -6.47 16.22 28.24
C SER A 24 -7.91 16.72 28.02
N PRO A 25 -8.34 17.82 28.67
CA PRO A 25 -9.71 18.31 28.56
C PRO A 25 -10.17 18.50 27.10
N GLY A 26 -11.32 17.90 26.76
CA GLY A 26 -11.89 17.95 25.41
C GLY A 26 -11.49 16.80 24.48
N LEU A 27 -10.59 15.91 24.92
CA LEU A 27 -10.22 14.68 24.21
C LEU A 27 -10.90 13.46 24.84
N MET A 28 -11.16 12.46 24.02
CA MET A 28 -11.67 11.14 24.41
C MET A 28 -10.61 10.08 24.09
N PHE A 29 -10.57 9.01 24.88
CA PHE A 29 -9.68 7.89 24.63
C PHE A 29 -10.28 6.95 23.59
N ASP A 30 -9.55 6.74 22.51
CA ASP A 30 -9.86 5.73 21.49
C ASP A 30 -9.29 4.38 21.94
N VAL A 31 -10.18 3.45 22.27
CA VAL A 31 -9.82 2.12 22.81
C VAL A 31 -9.04 1.29 21.79
N ASN A 32 -9.33 1.40 20.49
CA ASN A 32 -8.62 0.64 19.46
C ASN A 32 -7.25 1.26 19.16
N ARG A 33 -7.18 2.59 19.02
CA ARG A 33 -5.96 3.31 18.63
C ARG A 33 -5.04 3.61 19.81
N GLN A 34 -5.50 3.37 21.03
CA GLN A 34 -4.75 3.55 22.28
C GLN A 34 -4.21 5.00 22.41
N LEU A 35 -5.02 5.98 22.02
CA LEU A 35 -4.64 7.40 22.03
C LEU A 35 -5.83 8.31 22.36
N CYS A 36 -5.54 9.51 22.85
CA CYS A 36 -6.54 10.55 23.08
C CYS A 36 -6.79 11.34 21.78
N ASP A 37 -8.01 11.32 21.27
CA ASP A 37 -8.43 12.04 20.06
C ASP A 37 -9.65 12.93 20.33
N MET A 38 -9.99 13.77 19.38
CA MET A 38 -11.21 14.59 19.42
C MET A 38 -12.45 13.69 19.39
N GLN A 39 -13.50 14.08 20.13
CA GLN A 39 -14.76 13.33 20.25
C GLN A 39 -15.34 12.84 18.90
N GLN A 40 -15.19 13.63 17.84
CA GLN A 40 -15.68 13.28 16.49
C GLN A 40 -14.96 12.09 15.83
N ASN A 41 -13.75 11.75 16.30
CA ASN A 41 -12.92 10.67 15.78
C ASN A 41 -12.98 9.41 16.65
N VAL A 42 -13.62 9.49 17.84
CA VAL A 42 -13.70 8.40 18.81
C VAL A 42 -15.11 7.82 18.81
N HIS A 43 -15.23 6.57 18.35
CA HIS A 43 -16.52 5.87 18.23
C HIS A 43 -16.63 4.61 19.09
N ASN A 44 -15.61 4.35 19.92
CA ASN A 44 -15.40 3.08 20.61
C ASN A 44 -15.06 3.26 22.10
N CYS A 45 -15.33 4.43 22.68
CA CYS A 45 -15.03 4.72 24.09
C CYS A 45 -15.93 3.97 25.09
N ASP A 46 -16.95 3.28 24.59
CA ASP A 46 -17.85 2.41 25.34
C ASP A 46 -17.32 0.97 25.51
N LEU A 47 -16.23 0.62 24.81
CA LEU A 47 -15.56 -0.66 24.95
C LEU A 47 -14.88 -0.77 26.32
N THR A 48 -15.48 -1.54 27.22
CA THR A 48 -14.99 -1.74 28.60
C THR A 48 -14.14 -2.99 28.78
N THR A 49 -14.27 -3.96 27.86
CA THR A 49 -13.52 -5.22 27.85
C THR A 49 -13.48 -5.75 26.43
N GLU A 50 -12.33 -6.26 25.98
CA GLU A 50 -12.28 -7.06 24.76
C GLU A 50 -13.11 -8.34 24.95
N THR A 51 -14.01 -8.62 24.02
CA THR A 51 -14.71 -9.90 23.96
C THR A 51 -13.69 -11.00 23.73
N ARG A 52 -13.45 -11.85 24.75
CA ARG A 52 -12.54 -12.99 24.64
C ARG A 52 -13.18 -14.06 23.77
N ILE A 53 -12.71 -14.16 22.53
CA ILE A 53 -13.12 -15.22 21.62
C ILE A 53 -12.40 -16.52 22.02
N PRO A 54 -13.14 -17.61 22.29
CA PRO A 54 -12.52 -18.86 22.72
C PRO A 54 -11.69 -19.49 21.59
N LYS A 55 -10.63 -20.20 21.95
CA LYS A 55 -9.75 -20.88 20.99
C LYS A 55 -10.48 -22.08 20.36
N PRO A 56 -10.48 -22.22 19.02
CA PRO A 56 -11.16 -23.35 18.37
C PRO A 56 -10.50 -24.69 18.70
N LEU A 57 -11.29 -25.76 18.62
CA LEU A 57 -10.82 -27.13 18.83
C LEU A 57 -10.09 -27.68 17.61
N LEU A 58 -10.39 -27.17 16.41
CA LEU A 58 -9.84 -27.63 15.14
C LEU A 58 -10.00 -29.17 15.02
N ASP A 59 -8.92 -29.90 14.75
CA ASP A 59 -8.91 -31.36 14.63
C ASP A 59 -9.17 -32.10 15.95
N MET A 60 -9.20 -31.41 17.10
CA MET A 60 -9.50 -32.03 18.39
C MET A 60 -11.00 -32.24 18.62
N ALA A 61 -11.85 -31.69 17.76
CA ALA A 61 -13.28 -31.99 17.79
C ALA A 61 -13.57 -33.31 17.06
N ASP A 62 -14.53 -34.09 17.57
CA ASP A 62 -14.98 -35.33 16.95
C ASP A 62 -15.90 -35.04 15.75
N CYS A 63 -15.35 -34.40 14.71
CA CYS A 63 -16.08 -34.07 13.48
C CYS A 63 -16.31 -35.32 12.62
N ALA A 64 -17.53 -35.47 12.10
CA ALA A 64 -17.93 -36.65 11.31
C ALA A 64 -17.33 -36.68 9.89
N ASN A 65 -16.83 -35.55 9.40
CA ASN A 65 -16.27 -35.39 8.07
C ASN A 65 -14.85 -34.84 8.19
N ASP A 66 -13.89 -35.50 7.51
CA ASP A 66 -12.47 -35.14 7.53
C ASP A 66 -12.18 -33.75 6.95
N THR A 67 -13.12 -33.15 6.20
CA THR A 67 -12.99 -31.78 5.69
C THR A 67 -13.55 -30.71 6.63
N HIS A 68 -14.10 -31.12 7.77
CA HIS A 68 -14.66 -30.21 8.78
C HIS A 68 -13.76 -30.17 10.01
N ILE A 69 -13.62 -29.00 10.60
CA ILE A 69 -12.86 -28.79 11.83
C ILE A 69 -13.74 -28.09 12.87
N GLY A 70 -13.39 -28.23 14.14
CA GLY A 70 -14.26 -27.84 15.26
C GLY A 70 -14.10 -26.40 15.74
N CYS A 71 -15.22 -25.70 15.88
CA CYS A 71 -15.37 -24.51 16.71
C CYS A 71 -15.02 -24.81 18.19
N ALA A 72 -14.84 -23.78 19.00
CA ALA A 72 -14.52 -23.95 20.43
C ALA A 72 -15.65 -24.63 21.22
N ASN A 73 -16.90 -24.43 20.80
CA ASN A 73 -18.08 -25.09 21.38
C ASN A 73 -18.31 -26.54 20.90
N GLY A 74 -17.47 -27.07 20.00
CA GLY A 74 -17.57 -28.42 19.46
C GLY A 74 -18.45 -28.56 18.21
N ASN A 75 -19.07 -27.48 17.72
CA ASN A 75 -19.72 -27.49 16.41
C ASN A 75 -18.67 -27.65 15.31
N CYS A 76 -18.97 -28.43 14.26
CA CYS A 76 -18.07 -28.66 13.15
C CYS A 76 -18.56 -27.91 11.91
N ILE A 77 -17.67 -27.14 11.29
CA ILE A 77 -17.90 -26.43 10.02
C ILE A 77 -16.79 -26.79 9.01
N PRO A 78 -17.00 -26.60 7.69
CA PRO A 78 -15.96 -26.81 6.69
C PRO A 78 -14.68 -26.02 7.02
N ALA A 79 -13.51 -26.63 6.83
CA ALA A 79 -12.23 -25.99 7.14
C ALA A 79 -12.00 -24.67 6.38
N GLU A 80 -12.57 -24.53 5.18
CA GLU A 80 -12.47 -23.33 4.35
C GLU A 80 -13.11 -22.07 4.96
N TYR A 81 -14.10 -22.24 5.86
CA TYR A 81 -14.80 -21.16 6.57
C TYR A 81 -14.05 -20.67 7.80
N PHE A 82 -12.97 -21.33 8.22
CA PHE A 82 -12.11 -20.78 9.28
C PHE A 82 -11.19 -19.70 8.73
N CYS A 83 -11.23 -18.49 9.27
CA CYS A 83 -10.36 -17.39 8.87
C CYS A 83 -10.66 -16.83 7.47
N ASP A 84 -11.94 -16.82 7.10
CA ASP A 84 -12.44 -16.34 5.81
C ASP A 84 -13.06 -14.93 5.89
N GLY A 85 -13.27 -14.41 7.09
CA GLY A 85 -13.88 -13.11 7.34
C GLY A 85 -15.36 -13.14 7.69
N SER A 86 -16.00 -14.30 7.79
CA SER A 86 -17.40 -14.44 8.18
C SER A 86 -17.50 -15.19 9.50
N ILE A 87 -18.42 -14.78 10.38
CA ILE A 87 -18.67 -15.53 11.62
C ILE A 87 -19.64 -16.67 11.30
N ASP A 88 -19.11 -17.88 11.18
CA ASP A 88 -19.84 -19.11 10.92
C ASP A 88 -19.99 -19.96 12.20
N CYS A 89 -19.00 -19.93 13.10
CA CYS A 89 -19.16 -20.49 14.43
C CYS A 89 -20.08 -19.60 15.29
N THR A 90 -21.02 -20.21 16.01
CA THR A 90 -21.91 -19.47 16.93
C THR A 90 -21.18 -18.78 18.09
N ASP A 91 -19.92 -19.16 18.35
CA ASP A 91 -19.03 -18.58 19.35
C ASP A 91 -17.91 -17.71 18.74
N ALA A 92 -17.94 -17.48 17.42
CA ALA A 92 -16.96 -16.73 16.63
C ALA A 92 -15.51 -17.26 16.69
N SER A 93 -15.31 -18.49 17.16
CA SER A 93 -13.97 -19.09 17.34
C SER A 93 -13.22 -19.36 16.04
N ASP A 94 -13.92 -19.39 14.91
CA ASP A 94 -13.42 -19.46 13.55
C ASP A 94 -12.66 -18.21 13.10
N GLU A 95 -13.08 -17.03 13.55
CA GLU A 95 -12.50 -15.74 13.13
C GLU A 95 -11.62 -15.07 14.20
N GLY A 96 -11.67 -15.57 15.44
CA GLY A 96 -10.94 -14.98 16.57
C GLY A 96 -9.45 -15.34 16.65
N TRP A 97 -9.01 -16.39 15.94
CA TRP A 97 -7.67 -16.95 16.06
C TRP A 97 -7.01 -17.12 14.68
N CYS A 98 -6.97 -16.03 13.93
CA CYS A 98 -6.54 -16.01 12.52
C CYS A 98 -5.22 -15.30 12.29
N ASP A 99 -4.31 -15.34 13.26
CA ASP A 99 -2.93 -14.95 13.01
C ASP A 99 -2.14 -16.06 12.31
N VAL A 100 -0.96 -15.71 11.81
CA VAL A 100 -0.08 -16.55 11.00
C VAL A 100 0.33 -17.88 11.69
N ASN A 101 0.09 -18.04 12.99
CA ASN A 101 0.37 -19.25 13.77
C ASN A 101 -0.88 -20.08 14.08
N TYR A 102 -2.08 -19.52 13.97
CA TYR A 102 -3.33 -20.19 14.36
C TYR A 102 -4.33 -20.36 13.22
N ASP A 103 -4.15 -19.68 12.09
CA ASP A 103 -4.95 -19.93 10.89
C ASP A 103 -4.69 -21.38 10.40
N PRO A 104 -5.72 -22.25 10.39
CA PRO A 104 -5.58 -23.64 9.95
C PRO A 104 -5.26 -23.75 8.45
N ASN A 105 -5.57 -22.72 7.67
CA ASN A 105 -5.33 -22.63 6.23
C ASN A 105 -4.13 -21.71 5.92
N ALA A 106 -3.24 -21.48 6.89
CA ALA A 106 -2.08 -20.63 6.72
C ALA A 106 -1.18 -21.12 5.58
N ALA A 107 -0.58 -20.17 4.85
CA ALA A 107 0.40 -20.45 3.82
C ALA A 107 1.60 -21.20 4.40
N GLU A 108 2.11 -22.17 3.63
CA GLU A 108 3.32 -22.89 4.01
C GLU A 108 4.56 -21.98 3.95
N PRO A 109 5.64 -22.30 4.70
CA PRO A 109 6.92 -21.64 4.53
C PRO A 109 7.46 -21.80 3.10
N CYS A 110 8.14 -20.76 2.61
CA CYS A 110 8.75 -20.76 1.28
C CYS A 110 9.53 -22.04 0.96
N ASP A 111 9.11 -22.73 -0.12
CA ASP A 111 9.86 -23.79 -0.77
C ASP A 111 10.48 -23.29 -2.09
N PRO A 112 11.80 -23.01 -2.13
CA PRO A 112 12.48 -22.54 -3.34
C PRO A 112 12.49 -23.53 -4.50
N ALA A 113 12.19 -24.82 -4.28
CA ALA A 113 12.12 -25.82 -5.35
C ALA A 113 10.80 -25.72 -6.13
N MET A 114 9.72 -25.30 -5.46
CA MET A 114 8.39 -25.17 -6.05
C MET A 114 8.10 -23.72 -6.48
N CYS A 115 8.60 -22.75 -5.72
CA CYS A 115 8.48 -21.33 -6.04
C CYS A 115 9.56 -20.88 -7.03
N VAL A 116 9.24 -20.93 -8.32
CA VAL A 116 10.19 -20.60 -9.40
C VAL A 116 9.74 -19.41 -10.24
N LEU A 117 10.71 -18.58 -10.63
CA LEU A 117 10.50 -17.46 -11.54
C LEU A 117 10.04 -17.96 -12.93
N PRO A 118 9.17 -17.22 -13.63
CA PRO A 118 8.71 -15.85 -13.36
C PRO A 118 7.43 -15.76 -12.52
N ASP A 119 6.80 -16.87 -12.19
CA ASP A 119 5.45 -16.87 -11.61
C ASP A 119 5.47 -16.72 -10.09
N CYS A 120 6.49 -17.30 -9.43
CA CYS A 120 6.67 -17.23 -7.99
C CYS A 120 8.09 -16.77 -7.63
N PHE A 121 8.20 -15.95 -6.58
CA PHE A 121 9.50 -15.63 -5.99
C PHE A 121 9.39 -15.50 -4.48
N CYS A 122 10.13 -16.36 -3.77
CA CYS A 122 10.24 -16.29 -2.32
C CYS A 122 11.66 -16.70 -1.89
N SER A 123 12.01 -16.32 -0.66
CA SER A 123 13.18 -16.89 0.02
C SER A 123 12.92 -16.97 1.51
N LYS A 124 13.55 -17.92 2.20
CA LYS A 124 13.32 -18.18 3.64
C LYS A 124 13.50 -16.95 4.54
N GLN A 125 14.38 -16.03 4.16
CA GLN A 125 14.67 -14.79 4.90
C GLN A 125 14.23 -13.53 4.13
N GLY A 126 13.67 -13.67 2.93
CA GLY A 126 13.24 -12.54 2.09
C GLY A 126 14.36 -11.62 1.60
N ASN A 127 15.63 -11.96 1.78
CA ASN A 127 16.78 -11.09 1.49
C ASN A 127 17.65 -11.58 0.31
N VAL A 128 17.28 -12.71 -0.31
CA VAL A 128 18.02 -13.29 -1.44
C VAL A 128 17.73 -12.49 -2.71
N ILE A 129 18.77 -12.28 -3.52
CA ILE A 129 18.67 -11.55 -4.78
C ILE A 129 18.02 -12.47 -5.84
N PRO A 130 17.00 -12.00 -6.59
CA PRO A 130 16.41 -12.74 -7.70
C PRO A 130 17.45 -13.26 -8.69
N GLY A 131 17.33 -14.52 -9.08
CA GLY A 131 18.27 -15.19 -10.00
C GLY A 131 19.66 -15.47 -9.40
N ASN A 132 19.83 -15.31 -8.08
CA ASN A 132 21.09 -15.51 -7.36
C ASN A 132 22.27 -14.69 -7.93
N LEU A 133 21.97 -13.49 -8.45
CA LEU A 133 23.00 -12.55 -8.88
C LEU A 133 23.82 -12.07 -7.69
N VAL A 134 25.11 -11.81 -7.91
CA VAL A 134 25.96 -11.16 -6.90
C VAL A 134 25.62 -9.66 -6.81
N PRO A 135 25.69 -9.03 -5.63
CA PRO A 135 25.31 -7.63 -5.47
C PRO A 135 25.98 -6.66 -6.45
N SER A 136 27.25 -6.89 -6.80
CA SER A 136 27.99 -6.04 -7.75
C SER A 136 27.47 -6.12 -9.19
N GLN A 137 26.70 -7.15 -9.53
CA GLN A 137 26.07 -7.33 -10.84
C GLN A 137 24.60 -6.92 -10.85
N THR A 138 23.97 -6.79 -9.69
CA THR A 138 22.56 -6.40 -9.56
C THR A 138 22.40 -4.90 -9.72
N PRO A 139 21.49 -4.36 -10.55
CA PRO A 139 21.22 -2.92 -10.53
C PRO A 139 20.63 -2.49 -9.20
N GLN A 140 20.94 -1.27 -8.77
CA GLN A 140 20.17 -0.67 -7.69
C GLN A 140 18.92 -0.01 -8.27
N MET A 141 17.78 -0.61 -7.98
CA MET A 141 16.48 -0.06 -8.36
C MET A 141 15.98 0.89 -7.28
N ILE A 142 15.44 2.03 -7.70
CA ILE A 142 14.81 3.02 -6.83
C ILE A 142 13.38 3.20 -7.33
N THR A 143 12.40 2.98 -6.46
CA THR A 143 10.98 3.14 -6.78
C THR A 143 10.45 4.39 -6.10
N LEU A 144 10.17 5.43 -6.89
CA LEU A 144 9.55 6.66 -6.42
C LEU A 144 8.03 6.48 -6.48
N THR A 145 7.37 6.62 -5.33
CA THR A 145 5.91 6.50 -5.26
C THR A 145 5.28 7.75 -4.65
N PHE A 146 4.12 8.13 -5.19
CA PHE A 146 3.36 9.27 -4.72
C PHE A 146 1.93 8.85 -4.39
N ASP A 147 1.54 9.09 -3.15
CA ASP A 147 0.25 8.65 -2.62
C ASP A 147 -0.72 9.84 -2.53
N GLY A 148 -1.97 9.61 -2.93
CA GLY A 148 -3.07 10.55 -2.80
C GLY A 148 -3.40 11.33 -4.09
N ALA A 149 -4.04 12.48 -3.93
CA ALA A 149 -4.62 13.21 -5.06
C ALA A 149 -3.57 13.89 -5.94
N VAL A 150 -3.70 13.75 -7.27
CA VAL A 150 -2.89 14.47 -8.26
C VAL A 150 -3.66 15.71 -8.71
N ASN A 151 -3.12 16.91 -8.45
CA ASN A 151 -3.82 18.16 -8.72
C ASN A 151 -2.84 19.32 -8.99
N HIS A 152 -3.39 20.54 -9.13
CA HIS A 152 -2.58 21.72 -9.45
C HIS A 152 -1.53 22.08 -8.39
N GLU A 153 -1.71 21.68 -7.13
CA GLU A 153 -0.75 21.99 -6.06
C GLU A 153 0.55 21.21 -6.20
N ASN A 154 0.49 19.97 -6.71
CA ASN A 154 1.66 19.09 -6.84
C ASN A 154 2.15 18.93 -8.29
N TRP A 155 1.38 19.40 -9.28
CA TRP A 155 1.70 19.26 -10.70
C TRP A 155 3.09 19.80 -11.10
N ASP A 156 3.46 20.97 -10.59
CA ASP A 156 4.74 21.60 -10.91
C ASP A 156 5.92 20.84 -10.27
N ALA A 157 5.74 20.29 -9.07
CA ALA A 157 6.75 19.44 -8.43
C ALA A 157 7.04 18.20 -9.28
N TYR A 158 5.99 17.52 -9.74
CA TYR A 158 6.13 16.33 -10.59
C TYR A 158 6.77 16.66 -11.93
N THR A 159 6.21 17.60 -12.69
CA THR A 159 6.59 17.80 -14.10
C THR A 159 7.85 18.64 -14.31
N LYS A 160 8.10 19.64 -13.46
CA LYS A 160 9.24 20.57 -13.65
C LYS A 160 10.47 20.18 -12.84
N HIS A 161 10.29 19.50 -11.71
CA HIS A 161 11.37 19.29 -10.75
C HIS A 161 11.83 17.84 -10.61
N ILE A 162 10.89 16.88 -10.65
CA ILE A 162 11.16 15.46 -10.45
C ILE A 162 11.26 14.72 -11.79
N PHE A 163 10.25 14.81 -12.66
CA PHE A 163 10.14 14.06 -13.92
C PHE A 163 10.34 14.94 -15.16
N ASN A 164 11.36 15.79 -15.12
CA ASN A 164 11.70 16.60 -16.30
C ASN A 164 12.45 15.76 -17.36
N SER A 165 12.47 16.26 -18.60
CA SER A 165 13.05 15.56 -19.75
C SER A 165 14.58 15.37 -19.68
N GLU A 166 15.26 16.07 -18.78
CA GLU A 166 16.72 15.99 -18.60
C GLU A 166 17.14 14.81 -17.72
N ARG A 167 16.26 14.37 -16.81
CA ARG A 167 16.55 13.26 -15.88
C ARG A 167 16.30 11.92 -16.54
N LYS A 168 17.40 11.23 -16.88
CA LYS A 168 17.37 9.96 -17.60
C LYS A 168 18.15 8.88 -16.85
N ASN A 169 17.61 7.67 -16.87
CA ASN A 169 18.30 6.46 -16.45
C ASN A 169 19.52 6.16 -17.36
N PRO A 170 20.45 5.29 -16.93
CA PRO A 170 21.64 4.94 -17.71
C PRO A 170 21.38 4.30 -19.09
N ASN A 171 20.14 3.84 -19.35
CA ASN A 171 19.69 3.38 -20.67
C ASN A 171 19.21 4.52 -21.61
N GLY A 172 19.23 5.77 -21.15
CA GLY A 172 18.80 6.95 -21.91
C GLY A 172 17.30 7.27 -21.81
N CYS A 173 16.54 6.47 -21.06
CA CYS A 173 15.10 6.70 -20.88
C CYS A 173 14.79 7.64 -19.72
N PRO A 174 13.73 8.45 -19.80
CA PRO A 174 13.28 9.27 -18.68
C PRO A 174 13.06 8.41 -17.44
N ILE A 175 13.38 8.96 -16.27
CA ILE A 175 13.02 8.31 -15.02
C ILE A 175 11.51 8.25 -14.84
N LYS A 176 11.02 7.20 -14.20
CA LYS A 176 9.60 6.99 -13.97
C LYS A 176 9.31 6.81 -12.48
N GLY A 177 8.02 6.87 -12.14
CA GLY A 177 7.51 6.68 -10.80
C GLY A 177 6.13 6.06 -10.87
N THR A 178 5.63 5.64 -9.71
CA THR A 178 4.30 5.05 -9.55
C THR A 178 3.41 6.00 -8.74
N PHE A 179 2.22 6.31 -9.24
CA PHE A 179 1.26 7.19 -8.58
C PHE A 179 0.10 6.34 -8.07
N PHE A 180 -0.03 6.25 -6.75
CA PHE A 180 -1.19 5.64 -6.08
C PHE A 180 -2.25 6.73 -5.92
N VAL A 181 -3.14 6.81 -6.90
CA VAL A 181 -4.13 7.89 -7.04
C VAL A 181 -5.36 7.59 -6.20
N SER A 182 -5.81 8.61 -5.48
CA SER A 182 -7.10 8.61 -4.78
C SER A 182 -8.07 9.61 -5.40
N HIS A 183 -9.37 9.36 -5.32
CA HIS A 183 -10.35 10.18 -6.02
C HIS A 183 -10.47 11.66 -5.54
N PRO A 184 -10.70 11.97 -4.26
CA PRO A 184 -10.99 13.33 -3.81
C PRO A 184 -9.94 14.34 -4.27
N TYR A 185 -10.40 15.43 -4.88
CA TYR A 185 -9.55 16.53 -5.37
C TYR A 185 -8.59 16.17 -6.50
N THR A 186 -8.68 14.97 -7.08
CA THR A 186 -7.85 14.57 -8.22
C THR A 186 -8.31 15.27 -9.51
N ASN A 187 -7.33 15.78 -10.24
CA ASN A 187 -7.48 16.24 -11.61
C ASN A 187 -7.15 15.07 -12.56
N TYR A 188 -8.19 14.42 -13.09
CA TYR A 188 -8.06 13.27 -13.97
C TYR A 188 -7.35 13.58 -15.29
N ARG A 189 -7.33 14.85 -15.75
CA ARG A 189 -6.48 15.24 -16.88
C ARG A 189 -5.00 15.16 -16.54
N HIS A 190 -4.60 15.49 -15.32
CA HIS A 190 -3.21 15.35 -14.88
C HIS A 190 -2.81 13.88 -14.74
N VAL A 191 -3.69 13.03 -14.21
CA VAL A 191 -3.48 11.58 -14.16
C VAL A 191 -3.31 10.99 -15.57
N GLN A 192 -4.18 11.37 -16.52
CA GLN A 192 -4.05 10.96 -17.93
C GLN A 192 -2.70 11.38 -18.52
N LYS A 193 -2.23 12.60 -18.22
CA LYS A 193 -0.94 13.10 -18.69
C LYS A 193 0.23 12.33 -18.10
N LEU A 194 0.21 12.01 -16.80
CA LEU A 194 1.24 11.18 -16.17
C LEU A 194 1.32 9.80 -16.82
N TRP A 195 0.16 9.20 -17.10
CA TRP A 195 0.10 7.94 -17.84
C TRP A 195 0.66 8.08 -19.25
N ASN A 196 0.30 9.12 -20.01
CA ASN A 196 0.88 9.35 -21.34
C ASN A 196 2.42 9.51 -21.30
N ASP A 197 2.95 10.10 -20.23
CA ASP A 197 4.40 10.27 -20.01
C ASP A 197 5.13 8.98 -19.59
N GLY A 198 4.37 7.89 -19.40
CA GLY A 198 4.90 6.55 -19.11
C GLY A 198 5.08 6.24 -17.63
N HIS A 199 4.54 7.08 -16.74
CA HIS A 199 4.44 6.75 -15.33
C HIS A 199 3.40 5.66 -15.10
N GLU A 200 3.57 4.91 -14.02
CA GLU A 200 2.60 3.90 -13.61
C GLU A 200 1.50 4.55 -12.77
N ILE A 201 0.25 4.22 -13.07
CA ILE A 201 -0.92 4.64 -12.30
C ILE A 201 -1.47 3.41 -11.57
N ALA A 202 -1.61 3.54 -10.25
CA ALA A 202 -2.09 2.53 -9.33
C ALA A 202 -3.19 3.15 -8.44
N VAL A 203 -3.93 2.31 -7.71
CA VAL A 203 -5.10 2.76 -6.94
C VAL A 203 -4.78 3.00 -5.45
N ASN A 204 -5.41 4.03 -4.87
CA ASN A 204 -5.30 4.39 -3.44
C ASN A 204 -6.68 4.69 -2.82
N SER A 205 -7.68 3.88 -3.17
CA SER A 205 -9.08 4.01 -2.73
C SER A 205 -9.79 5.27 -3.23
N ILE A 206 -11.12 5.18 -3.33
CA ILE A 206 -12.00 6.32 -3.58
C ILE A 206 -12.01 7.22 -2.35
N THR A 207 -12.42 6.74 -1.19
CA THR A 207 -12.78 7.62 -0.07
C THR A 207 -11.61 8.01 0.80
N ARG A 208 -10.57 7.17 0.86
CA ARG A 208 -9.52 7.21 1.89
C ARG A 208 -10.09 7.36 3.30
N ARG A 209 -11.24 6.72 3.55
CA ARG A 209 -11.99 6.88 4.79
C ARG A 209 -11.16 6.50 6.02
N GLY A 210 -11.39 7.26 7.08
CA GLY A 210 -11.05 6.84 8.43
C GLY A 210 -12.22 6.10 9.09
N PRO A 211 -12.00 5.56 10.29
CA PRO A 211 -10.70 5.45 10.97
C PRO A 211 -9.76 4.42 10.28
N GLU A 212 -8.47 4.46 10.58
CA GLU A 212 -7.44 3.58 9.97
C GLU A 212 -7.73 2.09 10.17
N ASP A 213 -8.26 1.73 11.34
CA ASP A 213 -8.57 0.35 11.71
C ASP A 213 -9.74 -0.21 10.91
N TRP A 214 -10.59 0.63 10.31
CA TRP A 214 -11.67 0.18 9.42
C TRP A 214 -11.12 -0.67 8.27
N TRP A 215 -10.01 -0.26 7.66
CA TRP A 215 -9.37 -0.99 6.57
C TRP A 215 -8.89 -2.38 7.02
N SER A 216 -8.26 -2.45 8.20
CA SER A 216 -7.69 -3.69 8.72
C SER A 216 -8.70 -4.69 9.31
N LYS A 217 -9.77 -4.20 9.95
CA LYS A 217 -10.67 -5.03 10.78
C LYS A 217 -12.09 -5.13 10.23
N ASN A 218 -12.62 -4.03 9.69
CA ASN A 218 -14.06 -3.91 9.42
C ASN A 218 -14.42 -4.02 7.94
N ALA A 219 -13.51 -3.65 7.04
CA ALA A 219 -13.77 -3.68 5.60
C ALA A 219 -14.09 -5.10 5.13
N THR A 220 -15.24 -5.26 4.47
CA THR A 220 -15.65 -6.49 3.80
C THR A 220 -15.00 -6.60 2.42
N VAL A 221 -15.03 -7.78 1.80
CA VAL A 221 -14.55 -7.95 0.41
C VAL A 221 -15.29 -7.03 -0.56
N GLU A 222 -16.59 -6.80 -0.33
CA GLU A 222 -17.41 -5.85 -1.11
C GLU A 222 -16.93 -4.40 -0.92
N ASP A 223 -16.61 -4.00 0.31
CA ASP A 223 -16.06 -2.66 0.57
C ASP A 223 -14.70 -2.47 -0.11
N TRP A 224 -13.84 -3.50 -0.11
CA TRP A 224 -12.57 -3.50 -0.83
C TRP A 224 -12.76 -3.34 -2.34
N PHE A 225 -13.75 -4.03 -2.91
CA PHE A 225 -14.12 -3.91 -4.32
C PHE A 225 -14.60 -2.48 -4.64
N ASP A 226 -15.57 -1.98 -3.86
CA ASP A 226 -16.16 -0.66 -4.02
C ASP A 226 -15.10 0.45 -3.93
N GLU A 227 -14.10 0.29 -3.07
CA GLU A 227 -13.01 1.27 -2.88
C GLU A 227 -11.89 1.17 -3.92
N MET A 228 -11.38 -0.03 -4.20
CA MET A 228 -10.16 -0.21 -5.02
C MET A 228 -10.49 -0.40 -6.50
N VAL A 229 -11.44 -1.29 -6.82
CA VAL A 229 -11.88 -1.51 -8.20
C VAL A 229 -12.74 -0.33 -8.66
N GLY A 230 -13.54 0.25 -7.76
CA GLY A 230 -14.24 1.51 -8.02
C GLY A 230 -13.29 2.63 -8.43
N GLU A 231 -12.15 2.82 -7.75
CA GLU A 231 -11.15 3.81 -8.13
C GLU A 231 -10.54 3.51 -9.52
N ALA A 232 -10.24 2.24 -9.80
CA ALA A 232 -9.75 1.84 -11.13
C ALA A 232 -10.76 2.17 -12.24
N ASN A 233 -12.06 1.89 -12.02
CA ASN A 233 -13.15 2.26 -12.93
C ASN A 233 -13.22 3.77 -13.15
N MET A 234 -13.05 4.56 -12.10
CA MET A 234 -13.07 6.03 -12.18
C MET A 234 -11.89 6.58 -12.98
N ILE A 235 -10.67 6.11 -12.70
CA ILE A 235 -9.48 6.53 -13.45
C ILE A 235 -9.59 6.06 -14.91
N ASN A 236 -10.07 4.84 -15.17
CA ASN A 236 -10.33 4.37 -16.53
C ASN A 236 -11.29 5.31 -17.28
N ARG A 237 -12.42 5.65 -16.64
CA ARG A 237 -13.45 6.48 -17.25
C ARG A 237 -12.99 7.90 -17.50
N PHE A 238 -12.39 8.55 -16.51
CA PHE A 238 -12.12 9.99 -16.51
C PHE A 238 -10.68 10.35 -16.93
N SER A 239 -9.74 9.41 -16.87
CA SER A 239 -8.37 9.60 -17.38
C SER A 239 -8.04 8.75 -18.60
N ARG A 240 -8.95 7.87 -19.07
CA ARG A 240 -8.72 6.98 -20.22
C ARG A 240 -7.50 6.05 -20.08
N VAL A 241 -7.05 5.83 -18.84
CA VAL A 241 -6.02 4.83 -18.54
C VAL A 241 -6.62 3.45 -18.77
N HIS A 242 -5.93 2.57 -19.49
CA HIS A 242 -6.44 1.23 -19.79
C HIS A 242 -6.65 0.41 -18.53
N MET A 243 -7.75 -0.35 -18.50
CA MET A 243 -8.07 -1.17 -17.31
C MET A 243 -6.96 -2.21 -17.02
N GLU A 244 -6.36 -2.75 -18.08
CA GLU A 244 -5.23 -3.69 -17.99
C GLU A 244 -3.92 -3.08 -17.47
N ASP A 245 -3.83 -1.75 -17.33
CA ASP A 245 -2.66 -1.07 -16.76
C ASP A 245 -2.77 -0.91 -15.24
N PHE A 246 -3.95 -1.08 -14.63
CA PHE A 246 -4.10 -1.08 -13.17
C PHE A 246 -3.62 -2.42 -12.60
N ARG A 247 -2.36 -2.44 -12.17
CA ARG A 247 -1.70 -3.65 -11.65
C ARG A 247 -1.39 -3.56 -10.17
N GLY A 248 -1.39 -2.36 -9.62
CA GLY A 248 -0.98 -2.09 -8.25
C GLY A 248 -2.05 -1.42 -7.43
N MET A 249 -2.02 -1.68 -6.12
CA MET A 249 -2.75 -0.91 -5.13
C MET A 249 -1.88 -0.61 -3.91
N ARG A 250 -2.27 0.43 -3.18
CA ARG A 250 -1.76 0.73 -1.85
C ARG A 250 -2.92 1.16 -0.97
N VAL A 251 -3.03 0.58 0.22
CA VAL A 251 -4.10 0.92 1.14
C VAL A 251 -3.81 2.26 1.84
N PRO A 252 -4.82 3.13 2.02
CA PRO A 252 -4.69 4.31 2.88
C PRO A 252 -4.11 3.97 4.26
N PHE A 253 -3.27 4.88 4.78
CA PHE A 253 -2.58 4.75 6.07
C PHE A 253 -1.61 3.57 6.20
N LEU A 254 -1.38 2.81 5.12
CA LEU A 254 -0.65 1.54 5.15
C LEU A 254 -1.32 0.50 6.07
N SER A 255 -2.65 0.54 6.19
CA SER A 255 -3.44 -0.37 7.02
C SER A 255 -3.79 -1.65 6.27
N VAL A 256 -3.01 -2.72 6.47
CA VAL A 256 -3.17 -3.98 5.73
C VAL A 256 -4.49 -4.66 6.11
N GLY A 257 -5.24 -5.06 5.09
CA GLY A 257 -6.63 -5.54 5.17
C GLY A 257 -6.83 -7.04 5.34
N TRP A 258 -5.89 -7.72 6.01
CA TRP A 258 -5.91 -9.17 6.23
C TRP A 258 -6.16 -9.97 4.94
N ASN A 259 -6.66 -11.20 5.05
CA ASN A 259 -6.98 -12.08 3.93
C ASN A 259 -7.99 -11.46 2.94
N ARG A 260 -8.91 -10.61 3.40
CA ARG A 260 -9.96 -10.00 2.57
C ARG A 260 -9.40 -9.10 1.47
N GLN A 261 -8.37 -8.30 1.79
CA GLN A 261 -7.69 -7.44 0.80
C GLN A 261 -7.13 -8.28 -0.36
N PHE A 262 -6.37 -9.33 -0.04
CA PHE A 262 -5.68 -10.13 -1.05
C PHE A 262 -6.62 -11.07 -1.81
N LEU A 263 -7.71 -11.51 -1.17
CA LEU A 263 -8.79 -12.21 -1.86
C LEU A 263 -9.45 -11.33 -2.93
N MET A 264 -9.79 -10.09 -2.58
CA MET A 264 -10.29 -9.10 -3.55
C MET A 264 -9.28 -8.90 -4.68
N MET A 265 -8.00 -8.73 -4.34
CA MET A 265 -6.96 -8.56 -5.36
C MET A 265 -6.88 -9.72 -6.34
N GLN A 266 -6.98 -10.95 -5.86
CA GLN A 266 -6.92 -12.16 -6.68
C GLN A 266 -8.11 -12.26 -7.64
N GLU A 267 -9.32 -12.02 -7.14
CA GLU A 267 -10.57 -12.09 -7.91
C GLU A 267 -10.63 -11.02 -9.01
N PHE A 268 -10.12 -9.81 -8.73
CA PHE A 268 -10.23 -8.67 -9.65
C PHE A 268 -8.96 -8.36 -10.44
N GLY A 269 -7.93 -9.22 -10.33
CA GLY A 269 -6.77 -9.22 -11.22
C GLY A 269 -5.69 -8.17 -10.92
N PHE A 270 -5.62 -7.68 -9.67
CA PHE A 270 -4.47 -6.92 -9.21
C PHE A 270 -3.23 -7.83 -9.16
N VAL A 271 -2.07 -7.29 -9.51
CA VAL A 271 -0.82 -8.06 -9.60
C VAL A 271 0.06 -7.83 -8.38
N TYR A 272 -0.01 -6.65 -7.76
CA TYR A 272 0.78 -6.37 -6.58
C TYR A 272 0.10 -5.45 -5.57
N ASP A 273 0.43 -5.67 -4.30
CA ASP A 273 0.18 -4.74 -3.21
C ASP A 273 1.51 -4.04 -2.86
N ALA A 274 1.41 -2.82 -2.35
CA ALA A 274 2.55 -2.03 -1.88
C ALA A 274 2.23 -1.37 -0.54
N THR A 275 1.64 -2.13 0.39
CA THR A 275 1.13 -1.63 1.67
C THR A 275 1.91 -2.20 2.84
N VAL A 276 2.36 -3.46 2.77
CA VAL A 276 2.98 -4.15 3.90
C VAL A 276 4.33 -3.54 4.25
N VAL A 277 4.49 -3.16 5.52
CA VAL A 277 5.74 -2.64 6.07
C VAL A 277 6.51 -3.76 6.76
N ALA A 278 7.75 -3.99 6.33
CA ALA A 278 8.65 -4.93 6.96
C ALA A 278 9.28 -4.35 8.24
N PRO A 279 9.73 -5.20 9.18
CA PRO A 279 10.59 -4.74 10.27
C PRO A 279 11.93 -4.25 9.72
N MET A 280 12.61 -3.38 10.47
CA MET A 280 13.95 -2.92 10.12
C MET A 280 14.92 -4.11 10.05
N ALA A 281 15.53 -4.31 8.88
CA ALA A 281 16.46 -5.39 8.61
C ALA A 281 17.69 -4.91 7.81
N ASP A 282 18.83 -5.55 8.06
CA ASP A 282 20.06 -5.38 7.30
C ASP A 282 20.66 -6.78 7.01
N PRO A 283 20.58 -7.29 5.76
CA PRO A 283 20.12 -6.60 4.54
C PRO A 283 18.59 -6.42 4.45
N PRO A 284 18.09 -5.41 3.70
CA PRO A 284 16.66 -5.20 3.47
C PRO A 284 15.99 -6.31 2.65
N PHE A 285 14.66 -6.39 2.69
CA PHE A 285 13.87 -7.40 1.99
C PHE A 285 13.69 -7.07 0.51
N TRP A 286 13.77 -8.09 -0.34
CA TRP A 286 13.31 -8.04 -1.72
C TRP A 286 11.79 -8.26 -1.79
N PRO A 287 11.10 -7.73 -2.81
CA PRO A 287 9.71 -8.11 -3.09
C PRO A 287 9.57 -9.62 -3.25
N TYR A 288 8.43 -10.16 -2.88
CA TYR A 288 8.13 -11.60 -2.92
C TYR A 288 6.68 -11.83 -3.34
N THR A 289 6.35 -13.04 -3.76
CA THR A 289 4.96 -13.41 -4.03
C THR A 289 4.31 -14.06 -2.80
N LEU A 290 2.99 -13.96 -2.72
CA LEU A 290 2.17 -14.49 -1.62
C LEU A 290 1.70 -15.92 -1.85
N ASP A 291 2.32 -16.68 -2.77
CA ASP A 291 2.14 -18.13 -2.90
C ASP A 291 2.50 -18.86 -1.59
N TYR A 292 3.46 -18.31 -0.85
CA TYR A 292 3.98 -18.81 0.42
C TYR A 292 3.92 -17.76 1.51
N LYS A 293 4.11 -18.20 2.76
CA LYS A 293 4.17 -17.36 3.95
C LYS A 293 5.19 -16.23 3.81
N MET A 294 4.79 -15.05 4.25
CA MET A 294 5.65 -13.86 4.29
C MET A 294 6.98 -14.13 5.02
N PRO A 295 8.12 -13.61 4.51
CA PRO A 295 9.44 -13.86 5.09
C PRO A 295 9.75 -13.01 6.33
N HIS A 296 8.80 -12.21 6.81
CA HIS A 296 8.94 -11.37 7.99
C HIS A 296 7.65 -11.29 8.78
N GLN A 297 7.74 -10.82 10.01
CA GLN A 297 6.57 -10.58 10.86
C GLN A 297 5.79 -9.35 10.38
N CYS A 298 4.48 -9.36 10.60
CA CYS A 298 3.64 -8.18 10.42
C CYS A 298 4.07 -7.11 11.42
N THR A 299 4.52 -5.95 10.94
CA THR A 299 5.04 -4.88 11.79
C THR A 299 4.11 -3.68 11.74
N GLY A 300 3.78 -3.12 12.91
CA GLY A 300 2.89 -1.97 13.08
C GLY A 300 1.76 -2.27 14.05
N ASN A 301 1.29 -1.24 14.77
CA ASN A 301 0.15 -1.39 15.67
C ASN A 301 -1.12 -1.69 14.86
N ASN A 302 -1.91 -2.68 15.30
CA ASN A 302 -3.17 -3.08 14.68
C ASN A 302 -3.09 -3.48 13.19
N GLN A 303 -1.94 -3.92 12.72
CA GLN A 303 -1.77 -4.44 11.35
C GLN A 303 -2.18 -5.90 11.26
N TYR A 304 -3.01 -6.25 10.28
CA TYR A 304 -3.45 -7.62 10.00
C TYR A 304 -2.91 -8.04 8.64
N CYS A 305 -1.74 -8.68 8.62
CA CYS A 305 -1.14 -9.19 7.40
C CYS A 305 -1.83 -10.48 6.91
N PRO A 306 -1.74 -10.81 5.60
CA PRO A 306 -2.34 -12.02 5.06
C PRO A 306 -1.70 -13.27 5.68
N THR A 307 -2.54 -14.25 5.99
CA THR A 307 -2.12 -15.54 6.55
C THR A 307 -2.16 -16.66 5.52
N ARG A 308 -3.06 -16.57 4.53
CA ARG A 308 -3.28 -17.56 3.48
C ARG A 308 -2.41 -17.33 2.24
N SER A 309 -2.37 -18.33 1.36
CA SER A 309 -1.67 -18.24 0.08
C SER A 309 -2.52 -17.53 -0.98
N TYR A 310 -1.94 -16.51 -1.62
CA TYR A 310 -2.51 -15.77 -2.74
C TYR A 310 -1.55 -15.84 -3.93
N ALA A 311 -1.66 -16.93 -4.68
CA ALA A 311 -0.72 -17.28 -5.74
C ALA A 311 -0.61 -16.19 -6.81
N GLY A 312 0.62 -15.81 -7.16
CA GLY A 312 0.90 -14.82 -8.19
C GLY A 312 0.71 -13.35 -7.81
N ILE A 313 0.17 -13.05 -6.61
CA ILE A 313 0.16 -11.68 -6.08
C ILE A 313 1.55 -11.35 -5.53
N TRP A 314 2.11 -10.23 -5.98
CA TRP A 314 3.38 -9.70 -5.51
C TRP A 314 3.17 -8.74 -4.34
N GLU A 315 3.99 -8.88 -3.31
CA GLU A 315 4.12 -7.88 -2.25
C GLU A 315 5.35 -7.01 -2.52
N MET A 316 5.11 -5.75 -2.85
CA MET A 316 6.14 -4.73 -3.01
C MET A 316 6.50 -4.13 -1.65
N VAL A 317 7.06 -5.00 -0.81
CA VAL A 317 7.34 -4.75 0.60
C VAL A 317 8.00 -3.39 0.85
N ILE A 318 7.45 -2.63 1.80
CA ILE A 318 8.01 -1.35 2.24
C ILE A 318 9.08 -1.64 3.28
N ASN A 319 10.33 -1.43 2.89
CA ASN A 319 11.46 -1.45 3.83
C ASN A 319 11.54 -0.10 4.56
N PRO A 320 11.42 -0.05 5.90
CA PRO A 320 11.37 1.20 6.64
C PRO A 320 12.69 1.98 6.51
N LEU A 321 12.58 3.30 6.60
CA LEU A 321 13.69 4.23 6.65
C LEU A 321 14.26 4.27 8.07
N SER A 322 15.58 4.34 8.17
CA SER A 322 16.30 4.58 9.41
C SER A 322 16.70 6.05 9.47
N ASN A 323 16.36 6.69 10.59
CA ASN A 323 16.70 8.07 10.91
C ASN A 323 17.24 8.15 12.35
N GLY A 324 18.55 7.99 12.50
CA GLY A 324 19.15 7.84 13.83
C GLY A 324 18.58 6.61 14.54
N ASP A 325 18.03 6.83 15.73
CA ASP A 325 17.39 5.78 16.55
C ASP A 325 15.92 5.50 16.18
N HIS A 326 15.35 6.26 15.25
CA HIS A 326 13.95 6.10 14.83
C HIS A 326 13.86 5.33 13.50
N THR A 327 12.83 4.49 13.40
CA THR A 327 12.44 3.80 12.18
C THR A 327 11.08 4.31 11.72
N CYS A 328 10.96 4.70 10.45
CA CYS A 328 9.72 5.21 9.89
C CYS A 328 9.41 4.52 8.55
N ALA A 329 8.16 4.12 8.33
CA ALA A 329 7.75 3.43 7.10
C ALA A 329 7.94 4.32 5.86
N THR A 330 7.58 5.60 5.97
CA THR A 330 7.75 6.62 4.92
C THR A 330 8.33 7.89 5.53
N LEU A 331 8.81 8.82 4.68
CA LEU A 331 9.35 10.10 5.15
C LEU A 331 8.31 10.99 5.85
N GLU A 332 7.02 10.75 5.63
CA GLU A 332 5.94 11.48 6.31
C GLU A 332 5.74 11.01 7.76
N TYR A 333 5.97 9.71 8.02
CA TYR A 333 5.92 9.14 9.37
C TYR A 333 7.22 9.34 10.17
N CYS A 334 8.23 9.96 9.58
CA CYS A 334 9.42 10.38 10.32
C CYS A 334 9.14 11.64 11.17
N PRO A 335 9.90 11.89 12.25
CA PRO A 335 9.66 13.01 13.16
C PRO A 335 9.52 14.37 12.44
N SER A 336 8.59 15.21 12.90
CA SER A 336 8.08 16.39 12.18
C SER A 336 8.97 17.65 12.17
N ASN A 337 10.25 17.54 12.54
CA ASN A 337 11.19 18.68 12.58
C ASN A 337 12.51 18.38 11.84
N LEU A 338 12.40 17.88 10.61
CA LEU A 338 13.56 17.66 9.74
C LEU A 338 13.90 18.93 8.98
N THR A 339 15.18 19.24 8.85
CA THR A 339 15.66 20.24 7.90
C THR A 339 15.85 19.62 6.51
N GLY A 340 16.00 20.45 5.47
CA GLY A 340 16.37 19.94 4.14
C GLY A 340 17.66 19.10 4.14
N GLU A 341 18.64 19.42 4.99
CA GLU A 341 19.88 18.65 5.12
C GLU A 341 19.65 17.30 5.78
N ASP A 342 18.79 17.23 6.80
CA ASP A 342 18.41 15.96 7.45
C ASP A 342 17.72 15.03 6.46
N VAL A 343 16.77 15.56 5.67
CA VAL A 343 16.10 14.80 4.61
C VAL A 343 17.11 14.26 3.61
N TYR A 344 18.06 15.08 3.17
CA TYR A 344 19.13 14.64 2.26
C TYR A 344 19.96 13.50 2.87
N ASN A 345 20.36 13.64 4.14
CA ASN A 345 21.15 12.65 4.85
C ASN A 345 20.37 11.34 5.04
N ILE A 346 19.08 11.40 5.39
CA ILE A 346 18.20 10.23 5.48
C ILE A 346 18.17 9.51 4.13
N LEU A 347 17.90 10.22 3.03
CA LEU A 347 17.83 9.62 1.69
C LEU A 347 19.15 8.93 1.30
N VAL A 348 20.30 9.58 1.52
CA VAL A 348 21.61 9.02 1.17
C VAL A 348 22.00 7.83 2.06
N ASN A 349 21.75 7.91 3.37
CA ASN A 349 22.10 6.84 4.30
C ASN A 349 21.26 5.58 4.03
N ASN A 350 19.96 5.75 3.76
CA ASN A 350 19.08 4.64 3.40
C ASN A 350 19.43 4.08 2.01
N PHE A 351 19.76 4.93 1.03
CA PHE A 351 20.29 4.46 -0.25
C PHE A 351 21.53 3.57 -0.07
N LYS A 352 22.51 3.99 0.74
CA LYS A 352 23.72 3.20 1.02
C LYS A 352 23.40 1.85 1.67
N ARG A 353 22.41 1.79 2.56
CA ARG A 353 21.98 0.54 3.22
C ARG A 353 21.52 -0.51 2.20
N HIS A 354 20.84 -0.08 1.13
CA HIS A 354 20.44 -0.97 0.04
C HIS A 354 21.61 -1.24 -0.91
N TYR A 355 22.28 -0.19 -1.37
CA TYR A 355 23.30 -0.23 -2.43
C TYR A 355 24.55 -1.04 -2.08
N LEU A 356 24.99 -0.97 -0.82
CA LEU A 356 26.21 -1.65 -0.33
C LEU A 356 25.96 -3.09 0.16
N LYS A 357 24.70 -3.53 0.19
CA LYS A 357 24.30 -4.85 0.72
C LYS A 357 23.76 -5.74 -0.38
N ASN A 358 22.49 -6.12 -0.34
CA ASN A 358 21.87 -7.03 -1.31
C ASN A 358 21.18 -6.29 -2.47
N ARG A 359 21.27 -4.97 -2.55
CA ARG A 359 20.63 -4.14 -3.59
C ARG A 359 19.13 -4.36 -3.73
N ALA A 360 18.46 -4.75 -2.63
CA ALA A 360 17.01 -4.71 -2.55
C ALA A 360 16.49 -3.34 -3.01
N PRO A 361 15.35 -3.28 -3.72
CA PRO A 361 14.81 -2.02 -4.23
C PRO A 361 14.69 -0.98 -3.13
N TYR A 362 15.20 0.23 -3.39
CA TYR A 362 15.11 1.33 -2.44
C TYR A 362 13.84 2.13 -2.71
N GLY A 363 12.81 1.88 -1.91
CA GLY A 363 11.52 2.57 -1.99
C GLY A 363 11.58 3.96 -1.35
N ILE A 364 11.11 4.96 -2.09
CA ILE A 364 10.88 6.31 -1.57
C ILE A 364 9.41 6.62 -1.77
N HIS A 365 8.66 6.52 -0.67
CA HIS A 365 7.20 6.67 -0.63
C HIS A 365 6.84 8.03 -0.05
N LEU A 366 6.15 8.85 -0.83
CA LEU A 366 5.87 10.24 -0.50
C LEU A 366 4.37 10.52 -0.65
N SER A 367 3.79 11.28 0.28
CA SER A 367 2.46 11.84 0.06
C SER A 367 2.51 13.02 -0.91
N SER A 368 1.41 13.25 -1.62
CA SER A 368 1.27 14.33 -2.58
C SER A 368 1.43 15.73 -1.96
N THR A 369 1.35 15.86 -0.64
CA THR A 369 1.55 17.11 0.12
C THR A 369 3.00 17.32 0.57
N TRP A 370 3.86 16.30 0.51
CA TRP A 370 5.21 16.34 1.08
C TRP A 370 6.10 17.43 0.47
N PHE A 371 5.92 17.72 -0.82
CA PHE A 371 6.67 18.76 -1.54
C PHE A 371 6.17 20.19 -1.34
N LYS A 372 5.17 20.41 -0.46
CA LYS A 372 4.80 21.77 -0.04
C LYS A 372 5.96 22.47 0.69
N ASN A 373 6.87 21.70 1.29
CA ASN A 373 8.10 22.23 1.86
C ASN A 373 9.19 22.35 0.79
N ASN A 374 9.56 23.59 0.46
CA ASN A 374 10.58 23.89 -0.55
C ASN A 374 11.98 23.36 -0.17
N GLU A 375 12.33 23.28 1.11
CA GLU A 375 13.62 22.74 1.53
C GLU A 375 13.72 21.25 1.21
N TYR A 376 12.63 20.50 1.45
CA TYR A 376 12.55 19.07 1.14
C TYR A 376 12.65 18.83 -0.35
N LEU A 377 11.96 19.65 -1.15
CA LEU A 377 12.05 19.59 -2.61
C LEU A 377 13.48 19.86 -3.11
N LEU A 378 14.18 20.85 -2.55
CA LEU A 378 15.56 21.15 -2.92
C LEU A 378 16.51 19.99 -2.54
N ALA A 379 16.38 19.44 -1.34
CA ALA A 379 17.12 18.29 -0.88
C ALA A 379 16.90 17.06 -1.77
N PHE A 380 15.64 16.77 -2.09
CA PHE A 380 15.27 15.67 -2.96
C PHE A 380 15.79 15.86 -4.40
N LYS A 381 15.72 17.08 -4.95
CA LYS A 381 16.29 17.40 -6.26
C LYS A 381 17.81 17.18 -6.29
N LYS A 382 18.51 17.56 -5.21
CA LYS A 382 19.96 17.32 -5.07
C LYS A 382 20.26 15.82 -5.07
N PHE A 383 19.53 15.06 -4.25
CA PHE A 383 19.64 13.60 -4.18
C PHE A 383 19.46 12.93 -5.54
N LEU A 384 18.40 13.26 -6.29
CA LEU A 384 18.18 12.73 -7.64
C LEU A 384 19.34 13.05 -8.59
N THR A 385 19.82 14.30 -8.58
CA THR A 385 20.90 14.73 -9.49
C THR A 385 22.22 14.03 -9.20
N GLU A 386 22.49 13.65 -7.95
CA GLU A 386 23.68 12.89 -7.60
C GLU A 386 23.55 11.41 -8.00
N LEU A 387 22.40 10.78 -7.71
CA LEU A 387 22.20 9.36 -8.02
C LEU A 387 22.09 9.07 -9.52
N LEU A 388 21.57 10.00 -10.32
CA LEU A 388 21.55 9.84 -11.79
C LEU A 388 22.94 9.81 -12.44
N LYS A 389 24.00 10.19 -11.70
CA LYS A 389 25.39 10.07 -12.18
C LYS A 389 25.96 8.66 -11.94
N VAL A 390 25.28 7.82 -11.16
CA VAL A 390 25.73 6.48 -10.81
C VAL A 390 25.23 5.49 -11.89
N PRO A 391 26.13 4.76 -12.58
CA PRO A 391 25.81 4.07 -13.84
C PRO A 391 24.95 2.81 -13.70
N ASP A 392 24.84 2.26 -12.50
CA ASP A 392 24.09 1.03 -12.17
C ASP A 392 22.85 1.31 -11.29
N VAL A 393 22.45 2.57 -11.16
CA VAL A 393 21.23 3.00 -10.47
C VAL A 393 20.13 3.32 -11.48
N TYR A 394 18.92 2.79 -11.24
CA TYR A 394 17.77 2.96 -12.12
C TYR A 394 16.52 3.36 -11.31
N PHE A 395 15.86 4.42 -11.75
CA PHE A 395 14.56 4.85 -11.25
C PHE A 395 13.46 4.22 -12.09
N VAL A 396 12.74 3.27 -11.52
CA VAL A 396 11.79 2.42 -12.22
C VAL A 396 10.43 2.41 -11.51
N THR A 397 9.38 2.08 -12.25
CA THR A 397 8.07 1.82 -11.65
C THR A 397 8.02 0.44 -10.99
N TYR A 398 6.99 0.16 -10.20
CA TYR A 398 6.80 -1.17 -9.62
C TYR A 398 6.57 -2.26 -10.68
N LYS A 399 5.78 -1.98 -11.73
CA LYS A 399 5.64 -2.85 -12.90
C LYS A 399 7.00 -3.20 -13.52
N GLU A 400 7.86 -2.21 -13.73
CA GLU A 400 9.20 -2.41 -14.28
C GLU A 400 10.12 -3.21 -13.34
N LEU A 401 10.01 -3.00 -12.02
CA LEU A 401 10.73 -3.75 -11.01
C LEU A 401 10.30 -5.23 -11.02
N ILE A 402 9.00 -5.53 -11.01
CA ILE A 402 8.47 -6.90 -11.11
C ILE A 402 8.98 -7.57 -12.39
N GLU A 403 8.95 -6.88 -13.53
CA GLU A 403 9.48 -7.40 -14.79
C GLU A 403 10.97 -7.76 -14.73
N TRP A 404 11.76 -7.02 -13.97
CA TRP A 404 13.17 -7.36 -13.70
C TRP A 404 13.29 -8.56 -12.76
N ILE A 405 12.48 -8.65 -11.70
CA ILE A 405 12.50 -9.80 -10.79
C ILE A 405 12.13 -11.08 -11.56
N LYS A 406 11.13 -11.03 -12.43
CA LYS A 406 10.73 -12.13 -13.32
C LYS A 406 11.86 -12.57 -14.25
N ARG A 407 12.75 -11.65 -14.64
CA ARG A 407 13.86 -11.90 -15.57
C ARG A 407 15.15 -11.20 -15.11
N PRO A 408 15.80 -11.70 -14.04
CA PRO A 408 16.94 -11.03 -13.42
C PRO A 408 18.06 -10.84 -14.43
N THR A 409 18.39 -9.58 -14.71
CA THR A 409 19.34 -9.20 -15.74
C THR A 409 20.49 -8.39 -15.12
N PRO A 410 21.76 -8.78 -15.32
CA PRO A 410 22.90 -8.04 -14.78
C PRO A 410 22.95 -6.58 -15.26
N ALA A 411 23.43 -5.67 -14.41
CA ALA A 411 23.47 -4.22 -14.64
C ALA A 411 24.09 -3.82 -16.00
N ILE A 412 25.14 -4.53 -16.42
CA ILE A 412 25.83 -4.27 -17.70
C ILE A 412 24.96 -4.54 -18.94
N GLN A 413 23.92 -5.38 -18.81
CA GLN A 413 23.02 -5.77 -19.89
C GLN A 413 21.71 -4.96 -19.90
N LEU A 414 21.44 -4.15 -18.87
CA LEU A 414 20.17 -3.43 -18.71
C LEU A 414 19.92 -2.36 -19.77
N LYS A 415 20.97 -1.87 -20.43
CA LYS A 415 20.82 -0.99 -21.60
C LYS A 415 20.02 -1.65 -22.73
N LYS A 416 19.95 -2.98 -22.79
CA LYS A 416 19.18 -3.74 -23.79
C LYS A 416 17.95 -4.45 -23.21
N PHE A 417 17.69 -4.29 -21.91
CA PHE A 417 16.57 -4.96 -21.24
C PHE A 417 15.24 -4.37 -21.71
N GLN A 418 14.51 -5.14 -22.51
CA GLN A 418 13.33 -4.70 -23.25
C GLN A 418 12.23 -4.07 -22.38
N PRO A 419 11.90 -4.59 -21.17
CA PRO A 419 10.88 -3.98 -20.31
C PRO A 419 11.19 -2.55 -19.88
N TRP A 420 12.47 -2.18 -19.78
CA TRP A 420 12.89 -0.84 -19.35
C TRP A 420 13.25 0.09 -20.53
N GLN A 421 13.12 -0.38 -21.77
CA GLN A 421 13.36 0.47 -22.93
C GLN A 421 12.26 1.51 -23.09
N CYS A 422 12.61 2.61 -23.74
CA CYS A 422 11.70 3.66 -24.16
C CYS A 422 10.80 3.12 -25.28
N LYS A 423 9.73 2.43 -24.91
CA LYS A 423 8.73 2.01 -25.89
C LYS A 423 7.92 3.22 -26.30
N GLU A 424 7.79 3.42 -27.60
CA GLU A 424 6.78 4.33 -28.13
C GLU A 424 5.40 3.76 -27.75
N ARG A 425 4.62 4.58 -27.05
CA ARG A 425 3.25 4.26 -26.70
C ARG A 425 2.35 4.83 -27.78
N HIS A 426 1.57 3.97 -28.42
CA HIS A 426 0.55 4.40 -29.35
C HIS A 426 -0.74 4.64 -28.57
N PHE A 427 -1.26 5.86 -28.67
CA PHE A 427 -2.50 6.28 -28.04
C PHE A 427 -3.49 6.70 -29.11
N GLU A 428 -4.76 6.40 -28.89
CA GLU A 428 -5.84 7.02 -29.63
C GLU A 428 -5.94 8.51 -29.28
N GLU A 429 -6.55 9.31 -30.15
CA GLU A 429 -6.70 10.75 -29.91
C GLU A 429 -7.46 11.04 -28.59
N SER A 430 -8.42 10.18 -28.24
CA SER A 430 -9.18 10.29 -26.98
C SER A 430 -8.36 9.95 -25.72
N GLU A 431 -7.26 9.22 -25.88
CA GLU A 431 -6.37 8.76 -24.81
C GLU A 431 -5.24 9.75 -24.51
N ILE A 432 -5.04 10.73 -25.39
CA ILE A 432 -4.08 11.82 -25.20
C ILE A 432 -4.69 12.89 -24.30
N ALA A 433 -3.96 13.27 -23.25
CA ALA A 433 -4.36 14.34 -22.35
C ALA A 433 -4.61 15.65 -23.11
N CYS A 434 -5.85 16.12 -23.05
CA CYS A 434 -6.30 17.34 -23.70
C CYS A 434 -5.55 18.60 -23.20
N LEU A 435 -5.49 19.62 -24.06
CA LEU A 435 -4.91 20.93 -23.73
C LEU A 435 -5.84 21.75 -22.84
N LYS A 436 -7.15 21.68 -23.07
CA LYS A 436 -8.18 22.40 -22.32
C LYS A 436 -9.17 21.42 -21.70
N PRO A 437 -9.02 21.06 -20.41
CA PRO A 437 -9.94 20.15 -19.75
C PRO A 437 -11.27 20.82 -19.41
N ASN A 438 -12.28 19.99 -19.18
CA ASN A 438 -13.56 20.39 -18.62
C ASN A 438 -13.44 20.52 -17.10
N THR A 439 -13.97 21.61 -16.55
CA THR A 439 -14.14 21.79 -15.10
C THR A 439 -15.61 21.54 -14.76
N CYS A 440 -15.88 20.38 -14.21
CA CYS A 440 -17.22 19.90 -13.90
C CYS A 440 -17.59 20.33 -12.47
N LYS A 441 -18.65 21.13 -12.33
CA LYS A 441 -19.29 21.40 -11.04
C LYS A 441 -20.39 20.36 -10.83
N LEU A 442 -20.20 19.47 -9.87
CA LEU A 442 -20.99 18.25 -9.71
C LEU A 442 -21.64 18.21 -8.32
N SER A 443 -22.93 17.93 -8.27
CA SER A 443 -23.64 17.73 -7.00
C SER A 443 -23.31 16.34 -6.43
N SER A 444 -23.16 16.26 -5.12
CA SER A 444 -22.99 14.99 -4.40
C SER A 444 -24.09 14.85 -3.36
N LYS A 445 -24.94 13.82 -3.49
CA LYS A 445 -25.94 13.48 -2.47
C LYS A 445 -25.28 13.03 -1.17
N VAL A 446 -24.17 12.30 -1.28
CA VAL A 446 -23.45 11.71 -0.14
C VAL A 446 -22.67 12.77 0.63
N LEU A 447 -22.02 13.70 -0.07
CA LEU A 447 -21.21 14.73 0.57
C LEU A 447 -22.04 15.96 0.94
N GLU A 448 -23.27 16.10 0.45
CA GLU A 448 -24.18 17.23 0.72
C GLU A 448 -23.69 18.60 0.22
N HIS A 449 -22.66 18.64 -0.63
CA HIS A 449 -22.16 19.87 -1.25
C HIS A 449 -21.60 19.61 -2.65
N ASP A 450 -21.58 20.68 -3.46
CA ASP A 450 -21.01 20.63 -4.81
C ASP A 450 -19.49 20.40 -4.74
N LYS A 451 -19.01 19.53 -5.61
CA LYS A 451 -17.58 19.24 -5.81
C LYS A 451 -17.16 19.60 -7.22
N TYR A 452 -15.87 19.90 -7.37
CA TYR A 452 -15.27 20.17 -8.67
C TYR A 452 -14.43 18.98 -9.11
N MET A 453 -14.58 18.58 -10.36
CA MET A 453 -13.79 17.53 -10.98
C MET A 453 -13.26 18.02 -12.32
N ILE A 454 -11.99 17.75 -12.62
CA ILE A 454 -11.35 18.18 -13.87
C ILE A 454 -11.00 16.95 -14.68
N THR A 455 -11.48 16.89 -15.93
CA THR A 455 -11.30 15.75 -16.84
C THR A 455 -11.27 16.21 -18.30
N CYS A 456 -10.67 15.41 -19.19
CA CYS A 456 -10.77 15.60 -20.63
C CYS A 456 -12.04 14.99 -21.23
N THR A 457 -12.76 14.15 -20.47
CA THR A 457 -14.01 13.54 -20.89
C THR A 457 -15.21 14.46 -20.64
N GLU A 458 -16.37 14.05 -21.13
CA GLU A 458 -17.63 14.69 -20.76
C GLU A 458 -17.84 14.65 -19.23
N CYS A 459 -18.44 15.71 -18.69
CA CYS A 459 -18.78 15.79 -17.28
C CYS A 459 -19.88 14.78 -16.93
N PRO A 460 -19.75 14.02 -15.83
CA PRO A 460 -20.83 13.17 -15.33
C PRO A 460 -21.99 14.03 -14.81
N LYS A 461 -23.12 13.40 -14.50
CA LYS A 461 -24.33 14.10 -14.01
C LYS A 461 -24.19 14.46 -12.53
N SER A 462 -23.64 13.55 -11.74
CA SER A 462 -23.33 13.73 -10.32
C SER A 462 -21.86 13.48 -10.03
N TYR A 463 -21.41 13.89 -8.85
CA TYR A 463 -20.04 13.65 -8.41
C TYR A 463 -19.87 12.14 -8.20
N PRO A 464 -18.95 11.48 -8.94
CA PRO A 464 -18.77 10.05 -8.78
C PRO A 464 -18.27 9.73 -7.37
N TRP A 465 -18.72 8.62 -6.80
CA TRP A 465 -18.38 8.23 -5.44
C TRP A 465 -18.54 6.72 -5.27
N ILE A 466 -18.32 6.21 -4.05
CA ILE A 466 -18.53 4.79 -3.74
C ILE A 466 -19.95 4.36 -4.16
N ARG A 467 -20.06 3.23 -4.88
CA ARG A 467 -21.31 2.68 -5.46
C ARG A 467 -22.01 3.58 -6.50
N ASN A 468 -21.38 4.65 -6.96
CA ASN A 468 -21.79 5.48 -8.09
C ASN A 468 -20.54 6.03 -8.79
N GLU A 469 -19.63 5.13 -9.14
CA GLU A 469 -18.28 5.44 -9.65
C GLU A 469 -18.30 6.14 -11.01
N PHE A 470 -19.43 6.12 -11.73
CA PHE A 470 -19.60 6.82 -13.01
C PHE A 470 -20.41 8.11 -12.92
N GLY A 471 -21.01 8.42 -11.77
CA GLY A 471 -21.78 9.65 -11.57
C GLY A 471 -23.03 9.74 -12.45
N PHE A 472 -23.81 8.65 -12.54
CA PHE A 472 -25.01 8.58 -13.39
C PHE A 472 -26.27 9.17 -12.76
N ASP A 473 -26.29 9.27 -11.43
CA ASP A 473 -27.42 9.74 -10.61
C ASP A 473 -27.76 11.23 -10.71
#